data_AF-A0A7S2XA21-F1
#
_entry.id   AF-A0A7S2XA21-F1
#
_cell.length_a   1.000
_cell.length_b   1.000
_cell.length_c   1.000
_cell.angle_alpha   90.00
_cell.angle_beta   90.00
_cell.angle_gamma   90.00
#
_symmetry.space_group_name_H-M   'P 1'
#
loop_
_entity.id
_entity.type
_entity.pdbx_description
1 polymer ?
#
loop_
_entity_poly.entity_id
_entity_poly.type
_entity_poly.pdbx_seq_one_letter_code
_entity_poly.pdbx_strand_id
1 'polypeptide(L)'
;FQTLPLGLDVSHGMRNLSSALCASVGRSAETATVVTPWEVNAGGKGGAVDYDAVIDKFGCSRINETLIQRLEMLAGCSAPPFLRRGLALSHRDLDKLLNAVEAQRRGSGSNDSGFYVYT
;
A
#
# COMPACT_ATOMS: atom_id res chain seq x y z
N PHE A 1 -36.65 36.17 46.58
CA PHE A 1 -37.31 37.44 46.20
C PHE A 1 -36.19 38.46 46.02
N GLN A 2 -35.81 38.92 44.84
CA GLN A 2 -36.66 39.63 43.89
C GLN A 2 -35.96 39.75 42.50
N THR A 3 -36.66 39.29 41.46
CA THR A 3 -36.74 39.74 40.06
C THR A 3 -35.58 40.48 39.36
N LEU A 4 -35.17 39.93 38.21
CA LEU A 4 -34.47 40.61 37.10
C LEU A 4 -35.36 41.66 36.42
N PRO A 5 -34.77 42.65 35.74
CA PRO A 5 -35.16 42.81 34.34
C PRO A 5 -33.99 43.11 33.39
N LEU A 6 -34.08 42.43 32.26
CA LEU A 6 -33.45 42.63 30.96
C LEU A 6 -32.97 44.07 30.68
N GLY A 7 -31.65 44.23 30.54
CA GLY A 7 -31.02 45.35 29.84
C GLY A 7 -30.19 44.80 28.69
N LEU A 8 -30.76 44.76 27.48
CA LEU A 8 -29.99 44.63 26.25
C LEU A 8 -29.14 45.89 26.09
N ASP A 9 -27.81 45.74 26.12
CA ASP A 9 -26.90 46.71 25.51
C ASP A 9 -26.30 46.08 24.25
N VAL A 10 -26.71 46.63 23.11
CA VAL A 10 -26.16 46.37 21.79
C VAL A 10 -25.16 47.48 21.50
N SER A 11 -23.92 47.33 21.95
CA SER A 11 -22.73 47.84 21.28
C SER A 11 -21.50 47.54 22.11
N HIS A 12 -20.65 46.64 21.64
CA HIS A 12 -19.20 46.86 21.50
C HIS A 12 -18.56 45.57 20.98
N GLY A 13 -18.10 45.63 19.74
CA GLY A 13 -16.94 44.86 19.31
C GLY A 13 -17.17 43.40 18.96
N MET A 14 -17.66 43.17 17.74
CA MET A 14 -17.15 42.07 16.92
C MET A 14 -15.61 42.04 17.02
N ARG A 15 -15.03 40.86 17.29
CA ARG A 15 -13.72 40.34 16.82
C ARG A 15 -13.24 39.19 17.72
N ASN A 16 -13.68 37.96 17.42
CA ASN A 16 -12.76 36.82 17.32
C ASN A 16 -13.49 35.59 16.80
N LEU A 17 -13.74 35.60 15.49
CA LEU A 17 -13.97 34.38 14.71
C LEU A 17 -12.80 34.25 13.73
N SER A 18 -11.59 33.98 14.26
CA SER A 18 -10.39 33.76 13.42
C SER A 18 -9.80 32.36 13.56
N SER A 19 -10.50 31.40 14.17
CA SER A 19 -10.00 30.01 14.28
C SER A 19 -10.77 28.98 13.45
N ALA A 20 -11.83 29.38 12.72
CA ALA A 20 -12.65 28.44 11.95
C ALA A 20 -12.39 28.44 10.42
N LEU A 21 -11.39 29.17 9.92
CA LEU A 21 -11.12 29.23 8.48
C LEU A 21 -9.63 29.25 8.15
N CYS A 22 -8.91 28.19 8.53
CA CYS A 22 -7.65 27.86 7.86
C CYS A 22 -7.39 26.34 7.93
N ALA A 23 -8.29 25.57 7.31
CA ALA A 23 -7.99 24.20 6.92
C ALA A 23 -8.21 24.05 5.40
N SER A 24 -7.70 25.00 4.62
CA SER A 24 -7.33 24.70 3.24
C SER A 24 -5.89 24.22 3.25
N VAL A 25 -5.69 22.98 3.72
CA VAL A 25 -4.46 22.25 3.45
C VAL A 25 -4.28 22.27 1.94
N GLY A 26 -3.24 22.95 1.49
CA GLY A 26 -2.88 23.04 0.09
C GLY A 26 -2.85 21.64 -0.50
N ARG A 27 -3.72 21.41 -1.48
CA ARG A 27 -3.61 20.23 -2.34
C ARG A 27 -2.39 20.49 -3.22
N SER A 28 -1.20 20.24 -2.68
CA SER A 28 0.00 20.12 -3.50
C SER A 28 -0.33 19.11 -4.58
N ALA A 29 -0.19 19.53 -5.84
CA ALA A 29 -0.28 18.63 -6.95
C ALA A 29 0.85 17.61 -6.80
N GLU A 30 0.58 16.51 -6.10
CA GLU A 30 1.47 15.35 -6.03
C GLU A 30 1.65 14.87 -7.46
N THR A 31 2.90 14.91 -7.91
CA THR A 31 3.25 14.34 -9.21
C THR A 31 2.99 12.84 -9.13
N ALA A 32 2.40 12.27 -10.17
CA ALA A 32 2.21 10.83 -10.19
C ALA A 32 3.58 10.13 -10.17
N THR A 33 3.69 9.03 -9.43
CA THR A 33 4.91 8.21 -9.44
C THR A 33 5.07 7.58 -10.83
N VAL A 34 6.19 7.87 -11.49
CA VAL A 34 6.51 7.34 -12.82
C VAL A 34 7.63 6.32 -12.66
N VAL A 35 7.36 5.09 -13.10
CA VAL A 35 8.34 4.00 -13.11
C VAL A 35 8.42 3.49 -14.54
N THR A 36 9.61 3.57 -15.12
CA THR A 36 9.97 3.00 -16.42
C THR A 36 11.28 2.22 -16.26
N PRO A 37 11.67 1.35 -17.22
CA PRO A 37 12.94 0.62 -17.14
C PRO A 37 14.19 1.52 -17.04
N TRP A 38 14.08 2.79 -17.44
CA TRP A 38 15.21 3.73 -17.54
C TRP A 38 15.16 4.84 -16.48
N GLU A 39 13.97 5.15 -15.97
CA GLU A 39 13.73 6.28 -15.07
C GLU A 39 12.72 5.93 -13.98
N VAL A 40 13.02 6.38 -12.76
CA VAL A 40 12.11 6.34 -11.61
C VAL A 40 11.95 7.76 -11.08
N ASN A 41 10.73 8.29 -11.13
CA ASN A 41 10.36 9.59 -10.57
C ASN A 41 9.44 9.39 -9.37
N ALA A 42 9.94 9.74 -8.18
CA ALA A 42 9.23 9.62 -6.92
C ALA A 42 8.36 10.86 -6.69
N GLY A 43 7.11 10.79 -7.15
CA GLY A 43 6.16 11.89 -7.00
C GLY A 43 5.34 11.86 -5.70
N GLY A 44 5.58 10.87 -4.83
CA GLY A 44 4.88 10.71 -3.55
C GLY A 44 5.31 11.72 -2.48
N LYS A 45 4.59 11.69 -1.35
CA LYS A 45 4.85 12.55 -0.18
C LYS A 45 6.31 12.43 0.28
N GLY A 46 7.00 13.56 0.35
CA GLY A 46 8.40 13.61 0.80
C GLY A 46 9.42 13.05 -0.19
N GLY A 47 9.06 12.88 -1.48
CA GLY A 47 9.96 12.34 -2.49
C GLY A 47 10.15 10.83 -2.41
N ALA A 48 9.25 10.12 -1.72
CA ALA A 48 9.23 8.67 -1.67
C ALA A 48 8.39 8.07 -2.82
N VAL A 49 8.75 6.86 -3.25
CA VAL A 49 7.99 6.10 -4.25
C VAL A 49 6.76 5.50 -3.56
N ASP A 50 5.58 5.79 -4.09
CA ASP A 50 4.34 5.13 -3.68
C ASP A 50 4.24 3.77 -4.35
N TYR A 51 4.62 2.72 -3.61
CA TYR A 51 4.61 1.36 -4.13
C TYR A 51 3.20 0.78 -4.33
N ASP A 52 2.19 1.23 -3.58
CA ASP A 52 0.82 0.75 -3.77
C ASP A 52 0.28 1.23 -5.12
N ALA A 53 0.49 2.51 -5.44
CA ALA A 53 0.15 3.06 -6.75
C ALA A 53 0.90 2.35 -7.91
N VAL A 54 2.15 1.95 -7.68
CA VAL A 54 2.96 1.20 -8.66
C VAL A 54 2.38 -0.19 -8.88
N ILE A 55 2.04 -0.91 -7.81
CA ILE A 55 1.46 -2.25 -7.88
C ILE A 55 0.15 -2.22 -8.67
N ASP A 56 -0.73 -1.27 -8.37
CA ASP A 56 -2.02 -1.09 -9.05
C ASP A 56 -1.82 -0.73 -10.54
N LYS A 57 -0.90 0.20 -10.84
CA LYS A 57 -0.60 0.63 -12.20
C LYS A 57 -0.06 -0.51 -13.06
N PHE A 58 0.79 -1.37 -12.50
CA PHE A 58 1.30 -2.54 -13.19
C PHE A 58 0.35 -3.75 -13.10
N GLY A 59 -0.74 -3.69 -12.35
CA GLY A 59 -1.67 -4.81 -12.20
C GLY A 59 -1.00 -6.06 -11.62
N CYS A 60 -0.04 -5.87 -10.71
CA CYS A 60 0.59 -6.98 -9.99
C CYS A 60 -0.19 -7.26 -8.70
N SER A 61 -0.07 -8.49 -8.18
CA SER A 61 -0.65 -8.84 -6.89
C SER A 61 0.37 -8.59 -5.77
N ARG A 62 -0.09 -8.10 -4.62
CA ARG A 62 0.79 -7.90 -3.45
C ARG A 62 1.12 -9.22 -2.79
N ILE A 63 2.37 -9.38 -2.36
CA ILE A 63 2.81 -10.54 -1.60
C ILE A 63 2.30 -10.41 -0.16
N ASN A 64 1.42 -11.34 0.22
CA ASN A 64 0.84 -11.40 1.56
C ASN A 64 1.62 -12.38 2.46
N GLU A 65 1.48 -12.24 3.78
CA GLU A 65 2.08 -13.15 4.76
C GLU A 65 1.63 -14.60 4.57
N THR A 66 0.37 -14.81 4.14
CA THR A 66 -0.17 -16.14 3.83
C THR A 66 0.57 -16.82 2.67
N LEU A 67 0.95 -16.05 1.64
CA LEU A 67 1.76 -16.55 0.53
C LEU A 67 3.17 -16.91 0.98
N ILE A 68 3.76 -16.10 1.87
CA ILE A 68 5.09 -16.36 2.44
C ILE A 68 5.06 -17.65 3.25
N GLN A 69 4.09 -17.83 4.14
CA GLN A 69 3.93 -19.06 4.92
C GLN A 69 3.75 -20.29 4.03
N ARG A 70 2.95 -20.16 2.96
CA ARG A 70 2.76 -21.24 1.98
C ARG A 70 4.05 -21.60 1.26
N LEU A 71 4.84 -20.60 0.89
CA LEU A 71 6.16 -20.79 0.29
C LEU A 71 7.10 -21.49 1.27
N GLU A 72 7.12 -21.13 2.56
CA GLU A 72 7.95 -21.80 3.57
C GLU A 72 7.55 -23.27 3.79
N MET A 73 6.24 -23.56 3.88
CA MET A 73 5.73 -24.92 4.01
C MET A 73 6.11 -25.80 2.81
N LEU A 74 6.03 -25.24 1.60
CA LEU A 74 6.42 -25.96 0.40
C LEU A 74 7.94 -26.07 0.32
N ALA A 75 8.71 -24.99 0.43
CA ALA A 75 10.15 -25.06 0.32
C ALA A 75 10.81 -25.91 1.42
N GLY A 76 10.17 -26.06 2.59
CA GLY A 76 10.75 -26.74 3.75
C GLY A 76 11.91 -25.96 4.39
N CYS A 77 12.05 -24.69 4.02
CA CYS A 77 13.08 -23.79 4.52
C CYS A 77 12.47 -22.41 4.80
N SER A 78 13.15 -21.62 5.63
CA SER A 78 12.64 -20.28 5.94
C SER A 78 12.75 -19.35 4.74
N ALA A 79 11.77 -18.45 4.59
CA ALA A 79 11.66 -17.54 3.48
C ALA A 79 12.91 -16.66 3.35
N PRO A 80 13.31 -16.27 2.14
CA PRO A 80 14.35 -15.28 1.94
C PRO A 80 14.07 -13.99 2.74
N PRO A 81 15.11 -13.34 3.33
CA PRO A 81 14.94 -12.10 4.09
C PRO A 81 14.23 -10.98 3.30
N PHE A 82 14.35 -10.98 1.97
CA PHE A 82 13.72 -9.99 1.10
C PHE A 82 12.20 -10.06 1.09
N LEU A 83 11.61 -11.26 1.27
CA LEU A 83 10.16 -11.42 1.42
C LEU A 83 9.70 -11.01 2.82
N ARG A 84 10.41 -11.45 3.86
CA ARG A 84 10.07 -11.12 5.26
C ARG A 84 10.17 -9.63 5.58
N ARG A 85 11.11 -8.92 4.93
CA ARG A 85 11.31 -7.48 5.11
C ARG A 85 10.48 -6.62 4.15
N GLY A 86 9.69 -7.24 3.26
CA GLY A 86 8.89 -6.49 2.28
C GLY A 86 9.71 -5.74 1.23
N LEU A 87 10.88 -6.26 0.82
CA LEU A 87 11.65 -5.70 -0.30
C LEU A 87 11.12 -6.20 -1.65
N ALA A 88 10.72 -7.47 -1.71
CA ALA A 88 9.91 -8.00 -2.80
C ALA A 88 8.44 -7.80 -2.43
N LEU A 89 7.78 -6.86 -3.10
CA LEU A 89 6.46 -6.36 -2.73
C LEU A 89 5.32 -7.04 -3.48
N SER A 90 5.55 -7.37 -4.75
CA SER A 90 4.50 -7.88 -5.64
C SER A 90 4.97 -9.05 -6.49
N HIS A 91 4.01 -9.78 -7.03
CA HIS A 91 4.24 -10.94 -7.88
C HIS A 91 3.19 -10.98 -9.00
N ARG A 92 3.49 -11.78 -10.03
CA ARG A 92 2.52 -12.24 -11.02
C ARG A 92 2.53 -13.76 -11.02
N ASP A 93 1.38 -14.38 -10.83
CA ASP A 93 1.20 -15.83 -10.93
C ASP A 93 2.01 -16.73 -9.96
N LEU A 94 2.58 -16.18 -8.89
CA LEU A 94 3.20 -16.98 -7.82
C LEU A 94 2.26 -18.05 -7.26
N ASP A 95 0.97 -17.75 -7.09
CA ASP A 95 -0.03 -18.74 -6.65
C ASP A 95 -0.11 -19.96 -7.58
N LYS A 96 -0.03 -19.73 -8.90
CA LYS A 96 -0.07 -20.81 -9.89
C LYS A 96 1.16 -21.70 -9.77
N LEU A 97 2.33 -21.09 -9.57
CA LEU A 97 3.58 -21.81 -9.31
C LEU A 97 3.46 -22.69 -8.06
N LEU A 98 3.00 -22.12 -6.93
CA LEU A 98 2.84 -22.86 -5.68
C LEU A 98 1.82 -24.00 -5.82
N ASN A 99 0.70 -23.76 -6.51
CA ASN A 99 -0.29 -24.79 -6.82
C ASN A 99 0.29 -25.94 -7.67
N ALA A 100 1.12 -25.62 -8.67
CA ALA A 100 1.77 -26.63 -9.52
C ALA A 100 2.75 -27.49 -8.71
N VAL A 101 3.57 -26.87 -7.86
CA VAL A 101 4.50 -27.57 -6.97
C VAL A 101 3.74 -28.48 -5.99
N GLU A 102 2.62 -28.01 -5.46
CA GLU A 102 1.75 -28.82 -4.62
C GLU A 102 1.15 -30.03 -5.34
N ALA A 103 0.63 -29.85 -6.55
CA ALA A 103 0.06 -30.94 -7.36
C ALA A 103 1.12 -31.98 -7.71
N GLN A 104 2.34 -31.53 -8.04
CA GLN A 104 3.48 -32.39 -8.30
C GLN A 104 3.83 -33.24 -7.07
N ARG A 105 3.85 -32.64 -5.87
CA ARG A 105 4.11 -33.35 -4.62
C ARG A 105 3.03 -34.37 -4.24
N ARG A 106 1.79 -34.14 -4.67
CA ARG A 106 0.66 -35.07 -4.45
C ARG A 106 0.62 -36.20 -5.48
N GLY A 107 1.51 -36.22 -6.48
CA GLY A 107 1.52 -37.21 -7.54
C GLY A 107 0.38 -37.07 -8.55
N SER A 108 -0.32 -35.93 -8.56
CA SER A 108 -1.39 -35.60 -9.52
C SER A 108 -0.94 -34.65 -10.63
N GLY A 109 0.32 -34.19 -10.58
CA GLY A 109 0.93 -33.35 -11.62
C GLY A 109 1.26 -34.15 -12.88
N SER A 110 1.18 -33.49 -14.05
CA SER A 110 1.75 -34.05 -15.27
C SER A 110 3.28 -34.07 -15.15
N ASN A 111 3.94 -35.08 -15.72
CA ASN A 111 5.42 -35.17 -15.70
C ASN A 111 6.13 -33.98 -16.38
N ASP A 112 5.39 -33.11 -17.05
CA ASP A 112 5.90 -31.95 -17.80
C ASP A 112 5.82 -30.62 -17.01
N SER A 113 5.28 -30.62 -15.78
CA SER A 113 5.16 -29.40 -14.97
C SER A 113 6.44 -29.07 -14.20
N GLY A 114 7.56 -28.97 -14.90
CA GLY A 114 8.79 -28.37 -14.38
C GLY A 114 8.72 -26.83 -14.44
N PHE A 115 9.41 -26.14 -13.53
CA PHE A 115 9.60 -24.70 -13.63
C PHE A 115 11.10 -24.37 -13.62
N TYR A 116 11.47 -23.28 -14.29
CA TYR A 116 12.83 -22.75 -14.29
C TYR A 116 12.82 -21.29 -13.82
N VAL A 117 13.94 -20.84 -13.29
CA VAL A 117 14.12 -19.45 -12.83
C VAL A 117 14.86 -18.67 -13.92
N TYR A 118 14.38 -17.47 -14.22
CA TYR A 118 14.99 -16.52 -15.16
C TYR A 118 14.97 -15.14 -14.52
N THR A 119 16.03 -14.38 -14.76
CA THR A 119 16.17 -12.98 -14.34
C THR A 119 17.02 -12.23 -15.34
#